data_AF-A0A960MGK4-F1
#
_entry.id   AF-A0A960MGK4-F1
#
_cell.length_a   1.000
_cell.length_b   1.000
_cell.length_c   1.000
_cell.angle_alpha   90.00
_cell.angle_beta   90.00
_cell.angle_gamma   90.00
#
_symmetry.space_group_name_H-M   'P 1'
#
loop_
_entity.id
_entity.type
_entity.pdbx_description
1 polymer ?
#
loop_
_entity_poly.entity_id
_entity_poly.type
_entity_poly.pdbx_seq_one_letter_code
_entity_poly.pdbx_strand_id
1 'polypeptide(L)'
;MNFPTRYLPSLTAALLALTIGWAVPEPTPANESDKPKPPSDQALADLPSTEAEARGRARLLNETIHGTLQVIHRDFFGTDEELSLPSQSLKDVFKELERQFAVQVRWIGVNATKSKDHEPKDPFEKAAAAALLKGDKEYEAMEGNLYRHVGAIKIQNECLKCHVPFRTTLEDRVAGLGIYIPLKPSGS
;
A
#
# COMPACT_ATOMS: atom_id res chain seq x y z
N MET A 1 -72.95 -32.40 38.42
CA MET A 1 -73.58 -31.89 37.18
C MET A 1 -72.46 -31.53 36.22
N ASN A 2 -72.23 -32.40 35.23
CA ASN A 2 -71.16 -32.28 34.23
C ASN A 2 -71.75 -31.73 32.92
N PHE A 3 -71.10 -30.74 32.34
CA PHE A 3 -71.33 -30.20 30.99
C PHE A 3 -69.95 -29.90 30.34
N PRO A 4 -69.83 -29.89 29.00
CA PRO A 4 -68.99 -30.87 28.33
C PRO A 4 -67.76 -30.28 27.63
N THR A 5 -66.80 -31.17 27.42
CA THR A 5 -65.62 -31.09 26.56
C THR A 5 -66.00 -30.66 25.14
N ARG A 6 -65.34 -29.63 24.61
CA ARG A 6 -65.32 -29.33 23.17
C ARG A 6 -63.93 -29.58 22.60
N TYR A 7 -63.85 -30.55 21.69
CA TYR A 7 -62.73 -30.78 20.79
C TYR A 7 -62.69 -29.70 19.70
N LEU A 8 -61.50 -29.21 19.36
CA LEU A 8 -61.21 -28.50 18.10
C LEU A 8 -60.25 -29.38 17.26
N PRO A 9 -60.46 -29.51 15.94
CA PRO A 9 -59.60 -30.31 15.08
C PRO A 9 -58.43 -29.53 14.46
N SER A 10 -57.36 -30.28 14.17
CA SER A 10 -56.34 -30.18 13.11
C SER A 10 -55.86 -28.83 12.58
N LEU A 11 -54.53 -28.69 12.50
CA LEU A 11 -53.84 -28.20 11.30
C LEU A 11 -52.35 -28.59 11.35
N THR A 12 -52.00 -29.64 10.61
CA THR A 12 -50.63 -30.01 10.24
C THR A 12 -50.13 -29.04 9.18
N ALA A 13 -49.14 -28.20 9.52
CA ALA A 13 -48.42 -27.37 8.55
C ALA A 13 -47.12 -28.08 8.15
N ALA A 14 -47.08 -28.63 6.94
CA ALA A 14 -45.85 -29.10 6.31
C ALA A 14 -45.17 -27.92 5.61
N LEU A 15 -44.02 -27.48 6.13
CA LEU A 15 -43.15 -26.50 5.46
C LEU A 15 -42.29 -27.23 4.42
N LEU A 16 -42.54 -26.98 3.13
CA LEU A 16 -41.57 -27.24 2.06
C LEU A 16 -40.52 -26.12 2.06
N ALA A 17 -39.27 -26.47 2.38
CA ALA A 17 -38.13 -25.59 2.18
C ALA A 17 -37.67 -25.67 0.71
N LEU A 18 -37.91 -24.60 -0.04
CA LEU A 18 -37.39 -24.42 -1.40
C LEU A 18 -35.99 -23.79 -1.29
N THR A 19 -34.94 -24.61 -1.39
CA THR A 19 -33.55 -24.11 -1.41
C THR A 19 -33.18 -23.63 -2.81
N ILE A 20 -33.25 -22.31 -3.02
CA ILE A 20 -32.66 -21.67 -4.20
C ILE A 20 -31.15 -21.73 -4.02
N GLY A 21 -30.47 -22.58 -4.81
CA GLY A 21 -29.02 -22.65 -4.84
C GLY A 21 -28.44 -21.39 -5.51
N TRP A 22 -27.83 -20.52 -4.70
CA TRP A 22 -26.99 -19.45 -5.22
C TRP A 22 -25.64 -20.09 -5.58
N ALA A 23 -25.38 -20.24 -6.88
CA ALA A 23 -24.05 -20.61 -7.35
C ALA A 23 -23.09 -19.47 -6.99
N VAL A 24 -22.25 -19.70 -5.99
CA VAL A 24 -21.12 -18.81 -5.69
C VAL A 24 -20.12 -18.99 -6.83
N PRO A 25 -19.82 -17.96 -7.64
CA PRO A 25 -18.80 -18.08 -8.68
C PRO A 25 -17.46 -18.42 -8.02
N GLU A 26 -16.82 -19.48 -8.49
CA GLU A 26 -15.49 -19.86 -8.02
C GLU A 26 -14.48 -18.72 -8.28
N PRO A 27 -13.59 -18.41 -7.31
CA PRO A 27 -12.57 -17.41 -7.51
C PRO A 27 -11.65 -17.84 -8.66
N THR A 28 -11.52 -16.98 -9.66
CA THR A 28 -10.63 -17.19 -10.80
C THR A 28 -9.19 -17.39 -10.29
N PRO A 29 -8.46 -18.43 -10.73
CA PRO A 29 -7.10 -18.67 -10.28
C PRO A 29 -6.21 -17.49 -10.68
N ALA A 30 -5.43 -16.97 -9.71
CA ALA A 30 -4.47 -15.90 -9.94
C ALA A 30 -3.48 -16.31 -11.05
N ASN A 31 -3.22 -15.38 -11.99
CA ASN A 31 -2.32 -15.61 -13.11
C ASN A 31 -0.89 -15.84 -12.57
N GLU A 32 -0.18 -16.84 -13.10
CA GLU A 32 1.20 -17.17 -12.69
C GLU A 32 2.16 -15.98 -12.86
N SER A 33 1.84 -15.05 -13.76
CA SER A 33 2.56 -13.78 -13.95
C SER A 33 2.43 -12.78 -12.79
N ASP A 34 1.48 -12.96 -11.87
CA ASP A 34 1.30 -12.09 -10.69
C ASP A 34 2.14 -12.51 -9.47
N LYS A 35 2.86 -13.64 -9.53
CA LYS A 35 3.74 -14.05 -8.43
C LYS A 35 4.98 -13.15 -8.36
N PRO A 36 5.39 -12.69 -7.16
CA PRO A 36 6.64 -11.94 -6.99
C PRO A 36 7.82 -12.74 -7.53
N LYS A 37 8.55 -12.17 -8.49
CA LYS A 37 9.78 -12.76 -9.01
C LYS A 37 10.93 -12.35 -8.10
N PRO A 38 11.87 -13.27 -7.78
CA PRO A 38 13.05 -12.90 -7.02
C PRO A 38 13.92 -11.87 -7.78
N PRO A 39 14.78 -11.12 -7.08
CA PRO A 39 15.78 -10.27 -7.72
C PRO A 39 16.65 -11.08 -8.69
N SER A 40 17.03 -10.46 -9.81
CA SER A 40 17.95 -11.07 -10.79
C SER A 40 19.38 -11.18 -10.26
N ASP A 41 20.19 -12.07 -10.83
CA ASP A 41 21.62 -12.21 -10.46
C ASP A 41 22.38 -10.89 -10.63
N GLN A 42 22.05 -10.12 -11.68
CA GLN A 42 22.61 -8.79 -11.90
C GLN A 42 22.21 -7.81 -10.78
N ALA A 43 20.97 -7.87 -10.30
CA ALA A 43 20.51 -7.06 -9.18
C ALA A 43 21.32 -7.31 -7.91
N LEU A 44 21.71 -8.58 -7.67
CA LEU A 44 22.53 -8.97 -6.54
C LEU A 44 24.01 -8.54 -6.71
N ALA A 45 24.52 -8.54 -7.95
CA ALA A 45 25.87 -8.04 -8.24
C ALA A 45 25.99 -6.51 -8.04
N ASP A 46 24.91 -5.78 -8.32
CA ASP A 46 24.84 -4.32 -8.30
C ASP A 46 24.46 -3.71 -6.93
N LEU A 47 24.36 -4.54 -5.89
CA LEU A 47 24.09 -4.05 -4.52
C LEU A 47 25.13 -3.01 -4.08
N PRO A 48 24.72 -1.97 -3.35
CA PRO A 48 25.67 -1.01 -2.79
C PRO A 48 26.65 -1.70 -1.84
N SER A 49 27.89 -1.23 -1.86
CA SER A 49 28.94 -1.77 -0.97
C SER A 49 29.01 -1.02 0.36
N THR A 50 28.36 0.14 0.45
CA THR A 50 28.39 1.01 1.63
C THR A 50 27.01 1.58 1.94
N GLU A 51 26.81 1.93 3.21
CA GLU A 51 25.61 2.67 3.64
C GLU A 51 25.49 4.02 2.93
N ALA A 52 26.61 4.72 2.73
CA ALA A 52 26.62 6.01 2.04
C ALA A 52 26.10 5.92 0.60
N GLU A 53 26.48 4.85 -0.11
CA GLU A 53 25.98 4.58 -1.45
C GLU A 53 24.48 4.24 -1.44
N ALA A 54 24.05 3.38 -0.51
CA ALA A 54 22.62 3.04 -0.35
C ALA A 54 21.77 4.28 -0.04
N ARG A 55 22.22 5.14 0.87
CA ARG A 55 21.58 6.42 1.20
C ARG A 55 21.47 7.34 -0.01
N GLY A 56 22.55 7.47 -0.79
CA GLY A 56 22.54 8.26 -2.02
C GLY A 56 21.51 7.77 -3.03
N ARG A 57 21.46 6.44 -3.27
CA ARG A 57 20.49 5.80 -4.15
C ARG A 57 19.05 5.99 -3.66
N ALA A 58 18.80 5.82 -2.36
CA ALA A 58 17.47 5.98 -1.78
C ALA A 58 16.94 7.41 -1.90
N ARG A 59 17.77 8.41 -1.57
CA ARG A 59 17.38 9.83 -1.71
C ARG A 59 17.10 10.21 -3.15
N LEU A 60 17.93 9.75 -4.10
CA LEU A 60 17.71 9.98 -5.53
C LEU A 60 16.38 9.37 -6.00
N LEU A 61 16.10 8.12 -5.61
CA LEU A 61 14.83 7.46 -5.92
C LEU A 61 13.64 8.16 -5.29
N ASN A 62 13.76 8.61 -4.05
CA ASN A 62 12.71 9.34 -3.36
C ASN A 62 12.35 10.63 -4.09
N GLU A 63 13.36 11.45 -4.42
CA GLU A 63 13.13 12.69 -5.17
C GLU A 63 12.55 12.43 -6.57
N THR A 64 13.07 11.40 -7.26
CA THR A 64 12.57 11.03 -8.60
C THR A 64 11.10 10.65 -8.56
N ILE A 65 10.70 9.79 -7.61
CA ILE A 65 9.31 9.35 -7.46
C ILE A 65 8.43 10.51 -6.98
N HIS A 66 8.92 11.33 -6.04
CA HIS A 66 8.21 12.53 -5.58
C HIS A 66 7.91 13.51 -6.72
N GLY A 67 8.92 13.90 -7.48
CA GLY A 67 8.79 14.80 -8.62
C GLY A 67 7.90 14.22 -9.72
N THR A 68 8.03 12.92 -9.99
CA THR A 68 7.17 12.20 -10.95
C THR A 68 5.70 12.28 -10.55
N LEU A 69 5.37 12.06 -9.27
CA LEU A 69 4.00 12.20 -8.79
C LEU A 69 3.46 13.62 -8.98
N GLN A 70 4.27 14.65 -8.73
CA GLN A 70 3.85 16.04 -8.92
C GLN A 70 3.55 16.35 -10.39
N VAL A 71 4.44 15.94 -11.30
CA VAL A 71 4.29 16.17 -12.74
C VAL A 71 3.09 15.39 -13.28
N ILE A 72 2.98 14.10 -12.96
CA ILE A 72 1.89 13.25 -13.44
C ILE A 72 0.54 13.81 -12.98
N HIS A 73 0.42 14.18 -11.71
CA HIS A 73 -0.83 14.72 -11.17
C HIS A 73 -1.23 16.05 -11.81
N ARG A 74 -0.25 16.91 -12.16
CA ARG A 74 -0.51 18.20 -12.83
C ARG A 74 -0.94 18.01 -14.29
N ASP A 75 -0.25 17.12 -15.02
CA ASP A 75 -0.34 17.07 -16.48
C ASP A 75 -1.37 16.05 -16.99
N PHE A 76 -1.65 14.99 -16.23
CA PHE A 76 -2.45 13.85 -16.70
C PHE A 76 -3.73 13.58 -15.89
N PHE A 77 -3.92 14.21 -14.74
CA PHE A 77 -5.08 13.97 -13.88
C PHE A 77 -5.92 15.25 -13.72
N GLY A 78 -7.13 15.22 -14.28
CA GLY A 78 -8.12 16.30 -14.16
C GLY A 78 -8.88 16.26 -12.83
N THR A 79 -9.65 17.31 -12.54
CA THR A 79 -10.35 17.46 -11.25
C THR A 79 -11.56 16.55 -11.06
N ASP A 80 -12.07 15.96 -12.15
CA ASP A 80 -13.44 15.42 -12.20
C ASP A 80 -13.54 13.95 -12.65
N GLU A 81 -12.42 13.28 -12.95
CA GLU A 81 -12.43 11.86 -13.33
C GLU A 81 -11.82 11.00 -12.21
N GLU A 82 -12.57 9.98 -11.76
CA GLU A 82 -12.12 8.90 -10.85
C GLU A 82 -11.11 7.94 -11.54
N LEU A 83 -10.15 8.48 -12.28
CA LEU A 83 -9.06 7.69 -12.83
C LEU A 83 -8.22 7.07 -11.70
N SER A 84 -7.53 5.97 -12.01
CA SER A 84 -6.62 5.29 -11.08
C SER A 84 -5.63 6.29 -10.47
N LEU A 85 -5.46 6.29 -9.14
CA LEU A 85 -4.55 7.22 -8.49
C LEU A 85 -3.14 7.07 -9.09
N PRO A 86 -2.38 8.16 -9.34
CA PRO A 86 -1.01 8.08 -9.87
C PRO A 86 -0.11 7.11 -9.10
N SER A 87 -0.31 7.01 -7.78
CA SER A 87 0.40 6.09 -6.89
C SER A 87 0.13 4.60 -7.15
N GLN A 88 -1.01 4.25 -7.76
CA GLN A 88 -1.33 2.89 -8.18
C GLN A 88 -0.56 2.50 -9.44
N SER A 89 -0.41 3.42 -10.39
CA SER A 89 0.33 3.20 -11.63
C SER A 89 1.82 2.92 -11.40
N LEU A 90 2.38 3.37 -10.28
CA LEU A 90 3.77 3.10 -9.91
C LEU A 90 4.00 1.72 -9.27
N LYS A 91 2.96 0.95 -8.97
CA LYS A 91 3.12 -0.37 -8.34
C LYS A 91 3.95 -1.32 -9.19
N ASP A 92 3.76 -1.33 -10.51
CA ASP A 92 4.55 -2.19 -11.40
C ASP A 92 5.98 -1.68 -11.53
N VAL A 93 6.21 -0.36 -11.46
CA VAL A 93 7.57 0.20 -11.35
C VAL A 93 8.27 -0.31 -10.09
N PHE A 94 7.58 -0.39 -8.95
CA PHE A 94 8.17 -0.91 -7.71
C PHE A 94 8.54 -2.40 -7.82
N LYS A 95 7.71 -3.21 -8.49
CA LYS A 95 8.04 -4.61 -8.79
C LYS A 95 9.29 -4.71 -9.66
N GLU A 96 9.44 -3.83 -10.64
CA GLU A 96 10.62 -3.80 -11.50
C GLU A 96 11.89 -3.36 -10.75
N LEU A 97 11.79 -2.39 -9.83
CA LEU A 97 12.91 -2.00 -8.95
C LEU A 97 13.36 -3.15 -8.05
N GLU A 98 12.42 -3.92 -7.50
CA GLU A 98 12.73 -5.11 -6.71
C GLU A 98 13.41 -6.18 -7.57
N ARG A 99 12.85 -6.46 -8.76
CA ARG A 99 13.35 -7.49 -9.68
C ARG A 99 14.73 -7.15 -10.27
N GLN A 100 14.97 -5.89 -10.61
CA GLN A 100 16.16 -5.47 -11.38
C GLN A 100 17.26 -4.86 -10.52
N PHE A 101 16.94 -4.37 -9.33
CA PHE A 101 17.91 -3.71 -8.46
C PHE A 101 17.86 -4.20 -7.01
N ALA A 102 17.03 -5.20 -6.68
CA ALA A 102 16.80 -5.67 -5.32
C ALA A 102 16.34 -4.55 -4.36
N VAL A 103 15.76 -3.48 -4.90
CA VAL A 103 15.26 -2.33 -4.13
C VAL A 103 13.77 -2.51 -3.91
N GLN A 104 13.36 -2.73 -2.66
CA GLN A 104 11.95 -2.75 -2.32
C GLN A 104 11.46 -1.32 -2.07
N VAL A 105 10.35 -0.97 -2.71
CA VAL A 105 9.71 0.34 -2.57
C VAL A 105 8.24 0.16 -2.20
N ARG A 106 7.73 0.94 -1.23
CA ARG A 106 6.31 0.95 -0.89
C ARG A 106 5.84 2.29 -0.34
N TRP A 107 4.54 2.53 -0.48
CA TRP A 107 3.86 3.64 0.19
C TRP A 107 3.67 3.33 1.68
N ILE A 108 3.87 4.36 2.52
CA ILE A 108 3.66 4.35 3.96
C ILE A 108 2.66 5.45 4.31
N GLY A 109 1.58 5.08 5.00
CA GLY A 109 0.57 6.00 5.50
C GLY A 109 1.10 6.76 6.71
N VAL A 110 0.99 8.09 6.68
CA VAL A 110 1.36 8.96 7.81
C VAL A 110 0.14 9.70 8.34
N ASN A 111 -0.37 10.72 7.63
CA ASN A 111 -1.64 11.38 7.99
C ASN A 111 -2.61 11.54 6.81
N ALA A 112 -2.34 10.86 5.70
CA ALA A 112 -3.28 10.64 4.61
C ALA A 112 -3.03 9.27 3.98
N THR A 113 -3.82 8.27 4.37
CA THR A 113 -3.77 6.92 3.79
C THR A 113 -5.05 6.60 3.02
N LYS A 114 -4.93 5.80 1.96
CA LYS A 114 -6.05 5.36 1.11
C LYS A 114 -6.31 3.87 1.16
N SER A 115 -5.36 3.08 1.67
CA SER A 115 -5.50 1.64 1.80
C SER A 115 -4.87 1.19 3.12
N LYS A 116 -5.42 0.15 3.72
CA LYS A 116 -4.82 -0.57 4.85
C LYS A 116 -3.45 -1.16 4.48
N ASP A 117 -3.21 -1.44 3.20
CA ASP A 117 -1.93 -1.96 2.71
C ASP A 117 -0.75 -1.01 2.93
N HIS A 118 -1.03 0.27 3.19
CA HIS A 118 -0.03 1.30 3.40
C HIS A 118 0.20 1.61 4.88
N GLU A 119 -0.52 0.97 5.81
CA GLU A 119 -0.24 1.15 7.23
C GLU A 119 1.20 0.73 7.56
N PRO A 120 1.89 1.45 8.47
CA PRO A 120 3.21 1.06 8.97
C PRO A 120 3.20 -0.35 9.56
N LYS A 121 4.07 -1.23 9.06
CA LYS A 121 4.05 -2.67 9.36
C LYS A 121 4.88 -3.05 10.57
N ASP A 122 5.94 -2.30 10.87
CA ASP A 122 6.91 -2.66 11.91
C ASP A 122 7.35 -1.45 12.74
N PRO A 123 8.18 -1.63 13.80
CA PRO A 123 8.62 -0.53 14.65
C PRO A 123 9.38 0.57 13.90
N PHE A 124 10.16 0.22 12.87
CA PHE A 124 10.89 1.20 12.06
C PHE A 124 9.91 2.07 11.25
N GLU A 125 8.97 1.46 10.52
CA GLU A 125 7.99 2.21 9.73
C GLU A 125 7.11 3.10 10.63
N LYS A 126 6.76 2.63 11.84
CA LYS A 126 6.01 3.43 12.82
C LYS A 126 6.80 4.63 13.32
N ALA A 127 8.08 4.44 13.64
CA ALA A 127 8.97 5.51 14.06
C ALA A 127 9.19 6.53 12.93
N ALA A 128 9.40 6.04 11.71
CA ALA A 128 9.51 6.87 10.52
C ALA A 128 8.24 7.71 10.29
N ALA A 129 7.05 7.08 10.30
CA ALA A 129 5.79 7.81 10.15
C ALA A 129 5.62 8.89 11.24
N ALA A 130 5.98 8.60 12.49
CA ALA A 130 5.93 9.57 13.57
C ALA A 130 6.93 10.73 13.38
N ALA A 131 8.13 10.47 12.85
CA ALA A 131 9.12 11.49 12.50
C ALA A 131 8.62 12.39 11.37
N LEU A 132 8.11 11.81 10.28
CA LEU A 132 7.54 12.56 9.17
C LEU A 132 6.35 13.42 9.58
N LEU A 133 5.49 12.91 10.49
CA LEU A 133 4.37 13.67 11.03
C LEU A 133 4.82 14.91 11.81
N LYS A 134 6.00 14.87 12.44
CA LYS A 134 6.61 16.02 13.14
C LYS A 134 7.27 17.02 12.19
N GLY A 135 7.35 16.69 10.90
CA GLY A 135 7.93 17.57 9.87
C GLY A 135 9.33 17.17 9.43
N ASP A 136 9.87 16.03 9.89
CA ASP A 136 11.14 15.53 9.37
C ASP A 136 10.99 15.15 7.89
N LYS A 137 12.03 15.41 7.10
CA LYS A 137 11.99 15.14 5.65
C LYS A 137 12.20 13.67 5.33
N GLU A 138 12.92 12.97 6.19
CA GLU A 138 13.30 11.57 6.01
C GLU A 138 13.63 10.94 7.36
N TYR A 139 13.54 9.61 7.40
CA TYR A 139 13.99 8.77 8.52
C TYR A 139 14.75 7.58 7.96
N GLU A 140 15.91 7.26 8.53
CA GLU A 140 16.76 6.17 8.04
C GLU A 140 17.33 5.32 9.19
N ALA A 141 17.64 4.06 8.90
CA ALA A 141 18.32 3.16 9.80
C ALA A 141 19.04 2.04 9.03
N MET A 142 20.04 1.44 9.67
CA MET A 142 20.62 0.17 9.26
C MET A 142 20.08 -0.97 10.13
N GLU A 143 19.70 -2.07 9.50
CA GLU A 143 19.29 -3.32 10.17
C GLU A 143 20.05 -4.49 9.54
N GLY A 144 21.13 -4.93 10.19
CA GLY A 144 22.05 -5.91 9.59
C GLY A 144 22.67 -5.34 8.30
N ASN A 145 22.47 -6.02 7.17
CA ASN A 145 22.89 -5.54 5.85
C ASN A 145 21.76 -4.82 5.09
N LEU A 146 20.64 -4.49 5.72
CA LEU A 146 19.54 -3.78 5.09
C LEU A 146 19.59 -2.30 5.46
N TYR A 147 19.80 -1.44 4.46
CA TYR A 147 19.57 -0.01 4.60
C TYR A 147 18.08 0.28 4.41
N ARG A 148 17.50 1.02 5.36
CA ARG A 148 16.08 1.34 5.41
C ARG A 148 15.92 2.85 5.39
N HIS A 149 15.15 3.37 4.46
CA HIS A 149 14.86 4.80 4.30
C HIS A 149 13.37 5.03 4.14
N VAL A 150 12.83 6.09 4.75
CA VAL A 150 11.50 6.59 4.49
C VAL A 150 11.57 8.09 4.26
N GLY A 151 11.28 8.53 3.03
CA GLY A 151 11.22 9.95 2.68
C GLY A 151 9.79 10.48 2.68
N ALA A 152 9.63 11.76 3.00
CA ALA A 152 8.35 12.44 2.98
C ALA A 152 7.85 12.65 1.54
N ILE A 153 6.59 12.29 1.30
CA ILE A 153 5.83 12.66 0.11
C ILE A 153 4.78 13.67 0.53
N LYS A 154 5.00 14.93 0.15
CA LYS A 154 4.06 16.02 0.41
C LYS A 154 2.82 15.88 -0.47
N ILE A 155 1.65 15.86 0.16
CA ILE A 155 0.35 15.85 -0.50
C ILE A 155 -0.22 17.27 -0.38
N GLN A 156 -0.06 18.04 -1.45
CA GLN A 156 -0.49 19.45 -1.53
C GLN A 156 -2.01 19.55 -1.77
N ASN A 157 -2.59 20.74 -1.65
CA ASN A 157 -4.03 20.99 -1.73
C ASN A 157 -4.70 20.36 -2.97
N GLU A 158 -4.02 20.41 -4.12
CA GLU A 158 -4.48 19.82 -5.37
C GLU A 158 -4.66 18.30 -5.24
N CYS A 159 -3.75 17.64 -4.52
CA CYS A 159 -3.78 16.21 -4.25
C CYS A 159 -4.82 15.85 -3.16
N LEU A 160 -5.18 16.79 -2.28
CA LEU A 160 -6.12 16.53 -1.18
C LEU A 160 -7.54 16.27 -1.66
N LYS A 161 -7.94 16.74 -2.84
CA LYS A 161 -9.28 16.45 -3.41
C LYS A 161 -9.54 14.96 -3.48
N CYS A 162 -8.56 14.20 -3.97
CA CYS A 162 -8.66 12.75 -4.07
C CYS A 162 -8.17 12.08 -2.79
N HIS A 163 -7.15 12.62 -2.10
CA HIS A 163 -6.58 11.97 -0.92
C HIS A 163 -7.43 12.11 0.37
N VAL A 164 -8.15 13.21 0.53
CA VAL A 164 -8.96 13.53 1.71
C VAL A 164 -10.25 14.26 1.25
N PRO A 165 -11.20 13.54 0.64
CA PRO A 165 -12.34 14.16 -0.05
C PRO A 165 -13.23 15.00 0.90
N PHE A 166 -13.32 14.60 2.17
CA PHE A 166 -14.10 15.28 3.20
C PHE A 166 -13.23 16.13 4.14
N ARG A 167 -12.15 16.73 3.63
CA ARG A 167 -11.23 17.55 4.42
C ARG A 167 -11.95 18.77 5.03
N THR A 168 -11.61 19.08 6.28
CA THR A 168 -12.05 20.29 7.00
C THR A 168 -11.01 21.41 6.96
N THR A 169 -9.77 21.12 6.53
CA THR A 169 -8.67 22.08 6.40
C THR A 169 -7.97 21.95 5.04
N LEU A 170 -7.25 23.00 4.63
CA LEU A 170 -6.40 23.02 3.42
C LEU A 170 -4.92 22.78 3.73
N GLU A 171 -4.60 22.47 4.99
CA GLU A 171 -3.23 22.14 5.38
C GLU A 171 -2.73 20.94 4.57
N ASP A 172 -1.45 20.93 4.26
CA ASP A 172 -0.84 19.81 3.57
C ASP A 172 -0.95 18.52 4.38
N ARG A 173 -0.89 17.38 3.68
CA ARG A 173 -0.71 16.07 4.30
C ARG A 173 0.63 15.50 3.88
N VAL A 174 1.05 14.47 4.60
CA VAL A 174 2.28 13.73 4.34
C VAL A 174 1.93 12.25 4.22
N ALA A 175 2.56 11.62 3.25
CA ALA A 175 2.76 10.18 3.17
C ALA A 175 4.27 9.89 3.22
N GLY A 176 4.63 8.63 3.39
CA GLY A 176 6.01 8.16 3.30
C GLY A 176 6.22 7.32 2.05
N LEU A 177 7.44 7.37 1.52
CA LEU A 177 7.95 6.41 0.55
C LEU A 177 9.05 5.60 1.23
N GLY A 178 8.74 4.35 1.57
CA GLY A 178 9.71 3.41 2.12
C GLY A 178 10.57 2.82 1.01
N ILE A 179 11.88 2.88 1.17
CA ILE A 179 12.89 2.34 0.25
C ILE A 179 13.85 1.48 1.07
N TYR A 180 13.96 0.21 0.70
CA TYR A 180 14.77 -0.78 1.40
C TYR A 180 15.80 -1.36 0.44
N ILE A 181 17.08 -1.22 0.79
CA ILE A 181 18.20 -1.55 -0.09
C ILE A 181 19.14 -2.49 0.67
N PRO A 182 19.27 -3.77 0.28
CA PRO A 182 20.29 -4.63 0.84
C PRO A 182 21.68 -4.18 0.39
N LEU A 183 22.66 -4.29 1.28
CA LEU A 183 24.07 -4.07 1.00
C LEU A 183 24.73 -5.41 0.68
N LYS A 184 25.85 -5.34 -0.06
CA LYS A 184 26.74 -6.48 -0.22
C LYS A 184 27.12 -7.05 1.15
N PRO A 185 27.19 -8.39 1.30
CA PRO A 185 27.72 -9.00 2.51
C PRO A 185 29.12 -8.44 2.79
N SER A 186 29.38 -8.04 4.02
CA SER A 186 30.72 -7.65 4.46
C SER A 186 31.63 -8.90 4.49
N GLY A 187 32.36 -9.12 3.40
CA GLY A 187 33.37 -10.18 3.25
C GLY A 187 32.94 -11.34 2.36
N SER A 188 33.35 -11.29 1.09
CA SER A 188 33.54 -12.44 0.19
C SER A 188 34.99 -12.47 -0.25
#